data_AF-A0A956C8T7-F1
#
_entry.id   AF-A0A956C8T7-F1
#
_cell.length_a   1.000
_cell.length_b   1.000
_cell.length_c   1.000
_cell.angle_alpha   90.00
_cell.angle_beta   90.00
_cell.angle_gamma   90.00
#
_symmetry.space_group_name_H-M   'P 1'
#
loop_
_entity.id
_entity.type
_entity.pdbx_description
1 polymer ?
#
loop_
_entity_poly.entity_id
_entity_poly.type
_entity_poly.pdbx_seq_one_letter_code
_entity_poly.pdbx_strand_id
1 'polypeptide(L)'
;MRRVIMLRALVWSVLLFVVSFGCAQERDPIVRIQANALSKAFFVGDLKDPTDDPEFYLRATVVDVASGAGSDGLFTNSDAQPTVRVRFEITEDMLLARLTYERID
;
A
#
# COMPACT_ATOMS: atom_id res chain seq x y z
N MET A 1 47.49 -21.67 -31.39
CA MET A 1 46.34 -20.95 -31.99
C MET A 1 44.98 -21.53 -31.58
N ARG A 2 44.72 -22.85 -31.69
CA ARG A 2 43.44 -23.48 -31.28
C ARG A 2 43.02 -23.25 -29.81
N ARG A 3 43.96 -23.25 -28.85
CA ARG A 3 43.66 -23.01 -27.43
C ARG A 3 43.17 -21.58 -27.13
N VAL A 4 43.72 -20.58 -27.83
CA VAL A 4 43.31 -19.17 -27.66
C VAL A 4 41.93 -18.90 -28.25
N ILE A 5 41.59 -19.58 -29.34
CA ILE A 5 40.27 -19.52 -29.98
C ILE A 5 39.21 -20.17 -29.08
N MET A 6 39.52 -21.33 -28.47
CA MET A 6 38.61 -21.97 -27.50
C MET A 6 38.39 -21.14 -26.24
N LEU A 7 39.43 -20.53 -25.67
CA LEU A 7 39.29 -19.67 -24.49
C LEU A 7 38.44 -18.42 -24.76
N ARG A 8 38.59 -17.80 -25.94
CA ARG A 8 37.75 -16.66 -26.33
C ARG A 8 36.30 -17.07 -26.54
N ALA A 9 36.06 -18.20 -27.20
CA ALA A 9 34.70 -18.72 -27.36
C ALA A 9 34.03 -18.99 -26.01
N LEU A 10 34.78 -19.58 -25.05
CA LEU A 10 34.27 -19.88 -23.71
C LEU A 10 33.90 -18.59 -22.93
N VAL A 11 34.75 -17.57 -22.98
CA VAL A 11 34.47 -16.27 -22.35
C VAL A 11 33.23 -15.60 -22.95
N TRP A 12 33.07 -15.63 -24.28
CA TRP A 12 31.90 -15.07 -24.94
C TRP A 12 30.60 -15.82 -24.60
N SER A 13 30.65 -17.16 -24.51
CA SER A 13 29.48 -17.95 -24.07
C SER A 13 29.08 -17.69 -22.61
N VAL A 14 30.05 -17.49 -21.72
CA VAL A 14 29.76 -17.15 -20.31
C VAL A 14 29.13 -15.75 -20.21
N LEU A 15 29.63 -14.78 -20.98
CA LEU A 15 29.08 -13.43 -20.99
C LEU A 15 27.62 -13.40 -21.49
N LEU A 16 27.31 -14.20 -22.51
CA LEU A 16 25.95 -14.37 -23.04
C LEU A 16 25.00 -14.97 -21.99
N PHE A 17 25.46 -15.92 -21.19
CA PHE A 17 24.63 -16.61 -20.21
C PHE A 17 24.26 -15.71 -19.01
N VAL A 18 25.16 -14.82 -18.59
CA VAL A 18 24.92 -13.89 -17.46
C VAL A 18 23.88 -12.82 -17.83
N VAL A 19 23.85 -12.36 -19.07
CA VAL A 19 22.88 -11.33 -19.54
C VAL A 19 21.45 -11.89 -19.58
N SER A 20 21.27 -13.20 -19.79
CA SER A 20 19.95 -13.84 -19.83
C SER A 20 19.20 -13.84 -18.49
N PHE A 21 19.89 -13.73 -17.35
CA PHE A 21 19.23 -13.72 -16.03
C PHE A 21 18.58 -12.37 -15.68
N GLY A 22 18.97 -11.28 -16.34
CA GLY A 22 18.39 -9.96 -16.10
C GLY A 22 17.00 -9.76 -16.73
N CYS A 23 16.64 -10.55 -17.74
CA CYS A 23 15.38 -10.40 -18.49
C CYS A 23 14.25 -11.32 -18.02
N ALA A 24 14.53 -12.25 -17.11
CA ALA A 24 13.57 -13.22 -16.56
C ALA A 24 13.28 -12.94 -15.08
N GLN A 25 13.27 -11.67 -14.68
CA GLN A 25 12.88 -11.30 -13.32
C GLN A 25 11.41 -11.71 -13.11
N GLU A 26 11.15 -12.47 -12.05
CA GLU A 26 9.80 -12.86 -11.67
C GLU A 26 8.97 -11.59 -11.49
N ARG A 27 7.90 -11.50 -12.28
CA ARG A 27 7.00 -10.35 -12.25
C ARG A 27 6.29 -10.37 -10.90
N ASP A 28 6.20 -9.20 -10.26
CA ASP A 28 5.38 -9.06 -9.05
C ASP A 28 3.98 -9.67 -9.30
N PRO A 29 3.39 -10.34 -8.29
CA PRO A 29 2.10 -10.99 -8.42
C PRO A 29 1.08 -10.05 -9.07
N ILE A 30 0.44 -10.53 -10.14
CA ILE A 30 -0.55 -9.73 -10.88
C ILE A 30 -1.76 -9.52 -9.97
N VAL A 31 -1.82 -8.35 -9.33
CA VAL A 31 -2.99 -7.88 -8.57
C VAL A 31 -4.12 -7.65 -9.58
N ARG A 32 -5.08 -8.57 -9.64
CA ARG A 32 -6.29 -8.45 -10.50
C ARG A 32 -7.35 -7.51 -9.93
N ILE A 33 -7.01 -6.83 -8.84
CA ILE A 33 -7.86 -5.96 -8.04
C ILE A 33 -7.54 -4.49 -8.38
N GLN A 34 -8.37 -3.58 -7.89
CA GLN A 34 -8.30 -2.13 -8.13
C GLN A 34 -6.86 -1.58 -8.18
N ALA A 35 -6.59 -0.72 -9.15
CA ALA A 35 -5.31 -0.01 -9.23
C ALA A 35 -5.04 0.69 -7.88
N ASN A 36 -3.79 0.61 -7.40
CA ASN A 36 -3.36 1.11 -6.09
C ASN A 36 -3.94 0.37 -4.87
N ALA A 37 -4.19 -0.95 -4.98
CA ALA A 37 -4.48 -1.76 -3.81
C ALA A 37 -3.33 -1.68 -2.80
N LEU A 38 -3.64 -1.26 -1.57
CA LEU A 38 -2.69 -1.22 -0.46
C LEU A 38 -2.58 -2.60 0.18
N SER A 39 -1.38 -2.95 0.62
CA SER A 39 -1.16 -4.18 1.39
C SER A 39 -1.87 -4.08 2.74
N LYS A 40 -2.31 -5.21 3.29
CA LYS A 40 -2.93 -5.23 4.63
C LYS A 40 -1.99 -4.69 5.70
N ALA A 41 -0.69 -4.96 5.55
CA ALA A 41 0.37 -4.46 6.42
C ALA A 41 0.43 -2.93 6.52
N PHE A 42 0.01 -2.20 5.47
CA PHE A 42 -0.11 -0.74 5.56
C PHE A 42 -1.04 -0.31 6.70
N PHE A 43 -2.13 -1.03 6.93
CA PHE A 43 -3.16 -0.64 7.89
C PHE A 43 -2.90 -1.11 9.32
N VAL A 44 -2.16 -2.21 9.50
CA VAL A 44 -2.03 -2.90 10.80
C VAL A 44 -0.59 -3.10 11.27
N GLY A 45 0.42 -2.79 10.45
CA GLY A 45 1.82 -3.05 10.79
C GLY A 45 2.14 -4.54 10.96
N ASP A 46 3.15 -4.83 11.78
CA ASP A 46 3.46 -6.19 12.25
C ASP A 46 2.63 -6.56 13.49
N LEU A 47 1.73 -7.54 13.32
CA LEU A 47 0.87 -8.07 14.38
C LEU A 47 1.63 -8.64 15.59
N LYS A 48 2.92 -8.93 15.45
CA LYS A 48 3.77 -9.45 16.54
C LYS A 48 4.52 -8.35 17.30
N ASP A 49 4.66 -7.16 16.71
CA ASP A 49 5.39 -6.06 17.29
C ASP A 49 4.42 -4.97 17.78
N PRO A 50 4.18 -4.85 19.10
CA PRO A 50 3.28 -3.82 19.63
C PRO A 50 3.81 -2.38 19.42
N THR A 51 5.05 -2.21 18.98
CA THR A 51 5.61 -0.89 18.65
C THR A 51 5.30 -0.45 17.22
N ASP A 52 4.85 -1.37 16.36
CA ASP A 52 4.40 -1.12 14.98
C ASP A 52 2.87 -1.22 14.91
N ASP A 53 2.17 -0.38 15.68
CA ASP A 53 0.70 -0.31 15.73
C ASP A 53 0.22 1.02 15.12
N PRO A 54 0.00 1.08 13.79
CA PRO A 54 -0.24 2.34 13.09
C PRO A 54 -1.59 2.96 13.44
N GLU A 55 -1.60 4.29 13.51
CA GLU A 55 -2.83 5.07 13.68
C GLU A 55 -3.00 6.11 12.58
N PHE A 56 -4.26 6.32 12.20
CA PHE A 56 -4.63 7.17 11.07
C PHE A 56 -5.61 8.25 11.51
N TYR A 57 -5.48 9.42 10.89
CA TYR A 57 -6.52 10.43 10.95
C TYR A 57 -7.51 10.21 9.80
N LEU A 58 -8.80 10.13 10.14
CA LEU A 58 -9.88 9.93 9.20
C LEU A 58 -10.92 11.04 9.38
N ARG A 59 -11.47 11.53 8.26
CA ARG A 59 -12.58 12.47 8.25
C ARG A 59 -13.62 12.00 7.25
N ALA A 60 -14.83 11.72 7.73
CA ALA A 60 -15.95 11.43 6.85
C ALA A 60 -16.30 12.70 6.07
N THR A 61 -16.40 12.60 4.74
CA THR A 61 -16.78 13.73 3.89
C THR A 61 -18.00 13.36 3.06
N VAL A 62 -19.04 14.19 3.10
CA VAL A 62 -20.22 14.02 2.25
C VAL A 62 -19.94 14.66 0.89
N VAL A 63 -20.00 13.87 -0.17
CA VAL A 63 -19.90 14.32 -1.56
C VAL A 63 -21.28 14.14 -2.22
N ASP A 64 -21.59 14.98 -3.22
CA ASP A 64 -22.88 14.98 -3.95
C ASP A 64 -24.10 15.53 -3.17
N VAL A 65 -24.01 16.79 -2.73
CA VAL A 65 -25.13 17.51 -2.11
C VAL A 65 -25.95 18.21 -3.21
N ALA A 66 -27.27 18.04 -3.21
CA ALA A 66 -28.15 18.64 -4.22
C ALA A 66 -28.01 20.17 -4.28
N SER A 67 -28.00 20.73 -5.49
CA SER A 67 -27.93 22.18 -5.70
C SER A 67 -29.10 22.88 -5.00
N GLY A 68 -28.81 23.82 -4.10
CA GLY A 68 -29.84 24.58 -3.38
C GLY A 68 -30.15 24.07 -1.96
N ALA A 69 -29.46 23.04 -1.45
CA ALA A 69 -29.66 22.51 -0.10
C ALA A 69 -29.25 23.45 1.06
N GLY A 70 -29.06 24.75 0.83
CA GLY A 70 -28.80 25.74 1.89
C GLY A 70 -27.55 25.45 2.73
N SER A 71 -26.63 24.62 2.24
CA SER A 71 -25.36 24.33 2.90
C SER A 71 -24.42 25.53 2.74
N ASP A 72 -24.62 26.56 3.56
CA ASP A 72 -23.72 27.73 3.66
C ASP A 72 -22.34 27.35 4.26
N GLY A 73 -22.15 26.06 4.60
CA GLY A 73 -20.89 25.43 5.02
C GLY A 73 -20.35 24.45 3.97
N LEU A 74 -20.41 24.84 2.70
CA LEU A 74 -20.05 24.07 1.48
C LEU A 74 -18.59 23.57 1.38
N PHE A 75 -17.81 23.67 2.45
CA PHE A 75 -16.45 23.15 2.53
C PHE A 75 -16.39 22.11 3.63
N THR A 76 -15.64 21.04 3.38
CA THR A 76 -15.40 19.83 4.22
C THR A 76 -15.13 20.04 5.73
N ASN A 77 -15.11 21.27 6.22
CA ASN A 77 -14.83 21.66 7.59
C ASN A 77 -16.12 22.20 8.26
N SER A 78 -17.06 21.30 8.55
CA SER A 78 -18.22 21.59 9.40
C SER A 78 -18.14 20.75 10.67
N ASP A 79 -18.82 21.19 11.75
CA ASP A 79 -18.86 20.45 13.02
C ASP A 79 -19.43 19.02 12.87
N ALA A 80 -20.13 18.75 11.75
CA ALA A 80 -20.66 17.44 11.40
C ALA A 80 -19.62 16.49 10.75
N GLN A 81 -18.39 16.97 10.47
CA GLN A 81 -17.32 16.21 9.81
C GLN A 81 -16.00 16.30 10.60
N PRO A 82 -15.97 15.89 11.88
CA PRO A 82 -14.75 15.94 12.68
C PRO A 82 -13.69 14.99 12.12
N THR A 83 -12.43 15.42 12.18
CA THR A 83 -11.30 14.51 12.00
C THR A 83 -11.13 13.69 13.28
N VAL A 84 -11.16 12.38 13.15
CA VAL A 84 -11.03 11.42 14.24
C VAL A 84 -9.78 10.56 14.05
N ARG A 85 -9.22 10.06 15.14
CA ARG A 85 -8.16 9.03 15.08
C ARG A 85 -8.79 7.65 15.02
N VAL A 86 -8.24 6.80 14.17
CA VAL A 86 -8.67 5.41 14.01
C VAL A 86 -7.48 4.46 13.94
N ARG A 87 -7.74 3.22 14.35
CA ARG A 87 -6.88 2.05 14.15
C ARG A 87 -7.65 0.97 13.42
N PHE A 88 -6.97 0.22 12.57
CA PHE A 88 -7.58 -0.88 11.85
C PHE A 88 -7.44 -2.20 12.62
N GLU A 89 -8.53 -2.96 12.71
CA GLU A 89 -8.58 -4.28 13.33
C GLU A 89 -8.97 -5.33 12.29
N ILE A 90 -8.27 -6.46 12.30
CA ILE A 90 -8.55 -7.61 11.46
C ILE A 90 -9.57 -8.49 12.16
N THR A 91 -10.74 -8.64 11.54
CA THR A 91 -11.69 -9.73 11.82
C THR A 91 -11.61 -10.77 10.71
N GLU A 92 -12.33 -11.89 10.88
CA GLU A 92 -12.30 -13.05 9.97
C GLU A 92 -12.40 -12.61 8.50
N ASP A 93 -13.46 -11.88 8.16
CA ASP A 93 -13.75 -11.46 6.78
C ASP A 93 -13.64 -9.94 6.56
N MET A 94 -13.32 -9.17 7.59
CA MET A 94 -13.38 -7.70 7.55
C MET A 94 -12.12 -7.02 8.10
N LEU A 95 -11.86 -5.82 7.59
CA LEU A 95 -10.92 -4.87 8.15
C LEU A 95 -11.72 -3.68 8.67
N LEU A 96 -11.77 -3.54 10.00
CA LEU A 96 -12.62 -2.56 10.67
C LEU A 96 -11.79 -1.38 11.14
N ALA A 97 -12.16 -0.15 10.76
CA ALA A 97 -11.60 1.05 11.36
C ALA A 97 -12.33 1.33 12.68
N ARG A 98 -11.59 1.38 13.80
CA ARG A 98 -12.12 1.67 15.13
C ARG A 98 -11.59 3.00 15.63
N LEU A 99 -12.47 3.80 16.22
CA LEU A 99 -12.09 5.06 16.86
C LEU A 99 -11.08 4.77 17.98
N THR A 100 -9.94 5.45 17.92
CA THR A 100 -8.98 5.48 19.03
C THR A 100 -9.22 6.77 19.80
N TYR A 101 -9.74 6.64 21.02
CA TYR A 101 -9.88 7.78 21.90
C TYR A 101 -8.52 8.06 22.54
N GLU A 102 -8.14 9.33 22.58
CA GLU A 102 -7.12 9.75 23.54
C GLU A 102 -7.75 9.65 24.93
N ARG A 103 -7.27 8.72 25.77
CA ARG A 103 -7.67 8.68 27.17
C ARG A 103 -6.91 9.79 27.89
N ILE A 104 -7.53 10.97 27.97
CA ILE A 104 -7.04 12.08 28.78
C ILE A 104 -7.40 11.74 30.23
N ASP A 105 -6.42 11.30 31.02
CA ASP A 105 -6.50 11.19 32.48
C ASP A 105 -5.87 12.43 33.14
#